data_AF-A0A7C5Y6F7-F1
#
_entry.id   AF-A0A7C5Y6F7-F1
#
_cell.length_a   1.000
_cell.length_b   1.000
_cell.length_c   1.000
_cell.angle_alpha   90.00
_cell.angle_beta   90.00
_cell.angle_gamma   90.00
#
_symmetry.space_group_name_H-M   'P 1'
#
loop_
_entity.id
_entity.type
_entity.pdbx_description
1 polymer ?
#
loop_
_entity_poly.entity_id
_entity_poly.type
_entity_poly.pdbx_seq_one_letter_code
_entity_poly.pdbx_strand_id
1 'polypeptide(L)'
;KRHVSSIVELENEERHLLAKVLKVVTMKYDLLFQQAFPYMMMLFQAPVNDVRYNHAFHFHIEFNPVKRDKDKIKWMASVETGTWAFINPKIPEEAAKELRNVEVVV
;
A
#
# COMPACT_ATOMS: atom_id res chain seq x y z
N LYS A 1 -1.09 4.92 -13.67
CA LYS A 1 -0.32 5.76 -14.65
C LYS A 1 -1.31 6.51 -15.52
N ARG A 2 -2.13 5.81 -16.31
CA ARG A 2 -3.41 6.36 -16.79
C ARG A 2 -4.29 6.72 -15.59
N HIS A 3 -5.08 7.78 -15.70
CA HIS A 3 -6.09 8.12 -14.70
C HIS A 3 -7.30 7.21 -14.85
N VAL A 4 -7.66 6.55 -13.75
CA VAL A 4 -8.86 5.71 -13.59
C VAL A 4 -9.46 6.02 -12.22
N SER A 5 -10.78 6.06 -12.12
CA SER A 5 -11.45 6.40 -10.86
C SER A 5 -11.81 5.17 -10.01
N SER A 6 -11.88 3.99 -10.65
CA SER A 6 -12.23 2.71 -10.02
C SER A 6 -11.46 1.53 -10.63
N ILE A 7 -11.32 0.45 -9.85
CA ILE A 7 -10.68 -0.80 -10.30
C ILE A 7 -11.38 -1.43 -11.52
N VAL A 8 -12.69 -1.19 -11.70
CA VAL A 8 -13.45 -1.78 -12.80
C VAL A 8 -13.10 -1.17 -14.17
N GLU A 9 -12.58 0.05 -14.17
CA GLU A 9 -12.12 0.79 -15.37
C GLU A 9 -10.75 0.33 -15.87
N LEU A 10 -10.07 -0.57 -15.15
CA LEU A 10 -8.81 -1.15 -15.59
C LEU A 10 -9.04 -2.08 -16.78
N GLU A 11 -8.21 -1.91 -17.80
CA GLU A 11 -8.14 -2.79 -18.96
C GLU A 11 -7.52 -4.15 -18.57
N ASN A 12 -7.72 -5.17 -19.41
CA ASN A 12 -7.24 -6.53 -19.12
C ASN A 12 -5.72 -6.57 -18.87
N GLU A 13 -4.95 -5.82 -19.66
CA GLU A 13 -3.50 -5.72 -19.48
C GLU A 13 -3.15 -5.04 -18.15
N GLU A 14 -3.83 -3.94 -17.81
CA GLU A 14 -3.60 -3.23 -16.55
C GLU A 14 -3.97 -4.07 -15.32
N ARG A 15 -5.01 -4.91 -15.41
CA ARG A 15 -5.36 -5.87 -14.34
C ARG A 15 -4.27 -6.91 -14.15
N HIS A 16 -3.69 -7.43 -15.24
CA HIS A 16 -2.59 -8.37 -15.16
C HIS A 16 -1.32 -7.73 -14.58
N LEU A 17 -1.02 -6.49 -14.99
CA LEU A 17 0.08 -5.70 -14.44
C LEU A 17 -0.15 -5.40 -12.95
N LEU A 18 -1.38 -5.07 -12.54
CA LEU A 18 -1.73 -4.86 -11.14
C LEU A 18 -1.47 -6.12 -10.32
N ALA A 19 -1.90 -7.30 -10.79
CA ALA A 19 -1.63 -8.57 -10.12
C ALA A 19 -0.11 -8.82 -9.96
N LYS A 20 0.68 -8.52 -10.99
CA LYS A 20 2.15 -8.61 -10.92
C LYS A 20 2.75 -7.64 -9.90
N VAL A 21 2.28 -6.39 -9.88
CA VAL A 21 2.73 -5.39 -8.90
C VAL A 21 2.39 -5.81 -7.47
N LEU A 22 1.16 -6.29 -7.23
CA LEU A 22 0.76 -6.80 -5.91
C LEU A 22 1.63 -7.97 -5.46
N LYS A 23 1.92 -8.92 -6.36
CA LYS A 23 2.86 -10.03 -6.09
C LYS A 23 4.24 -9.49 -5.71
N VAL A 24 4.80 -8.56 -6.49
CA VAL A 24 6.13 -7.98 -6.19
C VAL A 24 6.16 -7.25 -4.86
N VAL A 25 5.17 -6.41 -4.58
CA VAL A 25 5.11 -5.61 -3.34
C VAL A 25 4.99 -6.50 -2.11
N THR A 26 4.11 -7.50 -2.15
CA THR A 26 3.91 -8.43 -1.03
C THR A 26 5.13 -9.33 -0.82
N MET A 27 5.76 -9.82 -1.90
CA MET A 27 7.03 -10.55 -1.79
C MET A 27 8.15 -9.69 -1.21
N LYS A 28 8.26 -8.41 -1.59
CA LYS A 28 9.26 -7.50 -1.01
C LYS A 28 9.05 -7.32 0.49
N TYR A 29 7.81 -7.24 0.95
CA TYR A 29 7.51 -7.17 2.39
C TYR A 29 7.99 -8.43 3.11
N ASP A 30 7.63 -9.62 2.64
CA ASP A 30 8.05 -10.87 3.28
C ASP A 30 9.57 -11.04 3.30
N LEU A 31 10.23 -10.72 2.17
CA LEU A 31 11.66 -10.86 2.01
C LEU A 31 12.47 -9.80 2.75
N LEU A 32 11.90 -8.63 3.04
CA LEU A 32 12.58 -7.56 3.81
C LEU A 32 13.08 -8.08 5.17
N PHE A 33 12.30 -8.96 5.81
CA PHE A 33 12.64 -9.56 7.10
C PHE A 33 12.74 -11.08 7.07
N GLN A 34 12.64 -11.70 5.89
CA GLN A 34 12.64 -13.15 5.68
C GLN A 34 11.59 -13.88 6.53
N GLN A 35 10.39 -13.33 6.61
CA GLN A 35 9.26 -13.86 7.39
C GLN A 35 7.95 -13.28 6.87
N ALA A 36 6.83 -13.89 7.24
CA ALA A 36 5.52 -13.33 6.93
C ALA A 36 5.39 -11.89 7.46
N PHE A 37 5.00 -10.98 6.58
CA PHE A 37 4.88 -9.57 6.86
C PHE A 37 3.40 -9.17 6.92
N PRO A 38 2.82 -8.95 8.11
CA PRO A 38 1.40 -8.58 8.23
C PRO A 38 1.15 -7.13 7.77
N TYR A 39 0.08 -6.93 7.01
CA TYR A 39 -0.37 -5.63 6.52
C TYR A 39 -1.89 -5.55 6.45
N MET A 40 -2.41 -4.32 6.51
CA MET A 40 -3.75 -3.99 6.02
C MET A 40 -3.63 -3.43 4.61
N MET A 41 -4.45 -3.93 3.68
CA MET A 41 -4.50 -3.44 2.30
C MET A 41 -5.89 -2.84 2.05
N MET A 42 -5.94 -1.62 1.53
CA MET A 42 -7.21 -0.92 1.25
C MET A 42 -7.24 -0.44 -0.21
N LEU A 43 -8.41 -0.53 -0.82
CA LEU A 43 -8.67 -0.04 -2.17
C LEU A 43 -9.44 1.28 -2.06
N PHE A 44 -8.85 2.35 -2.54
CA PHE A 44 -9.48 3.67 -2.59
C PHE A 44 -9.92 3.95 -4.02
N GLN A 45 -11.22 4.15 -4.20
CA GLN A 45 -11.86 4.43 -5.48
C GLN A 45 -12.99 5.44 -5.31
N ALA A 46 -13.47 5.99 -6.43
CA ALA A 46 -14.63 6.88 -6.44
C ALA A 46 -15.88 6.20 -5.82
N PRO A 47 -16.76 6.99 -5.17
CA PRO A 47 -18.06 6.50 -4.71
C PRO A 47 -18.87 5.89 -5.86
N VAL A 48 -19.36 4.65 -5.69
CA VAL A 48 -20.06 3.92 -6.76
C VAL A 48 -21.46 4.46 -7.06
N ASN A 49 -22.03 5.22 -6.12
CA ASN A 49 -23.39 5.78 -6.19
C ASN A 49 -23.42 7.26 -6.61
N ASP A 50 -22.27 7.90 -6.83
CA ASP A 50 -22.22 9.30 -7.24
C ASP A 50 -21.07 9.57 -8.23
N VAL A 51 -21.40 9.44 -9.51
CA VAL A 51 -20.44 9.60 -10.62
C VAL A 51 -19.88 11.01 -10.77
N ARG A 52 -20.48 12.01 -10.10
CA ARG A 52 -20.03 13.41 -10.22
C ARG A 52 -18.61 13.60 -9.71
N TYR A 53 -18.16 12.74 -8.80
CA TYR A 53 -16.85 12.83 -8.18
C TYR A 53 -15.76 12.05 -8.90
N ASN A 54 -16.07 11.27 -9.94
CA ASN A 54 -15.08 10.39 -10.60
C ASN A 54 -13.82 11.13 -11.05
N HIS A 55 -13.97 12.35 -11.56
CA HIS A 55 -12.86 13.19 -12.01
C HIS A 55 -11.89 13.62 -10.88
N ALA A 56 -12.35 13.59 -9.63
CA ALA A 56 -11.57 13.98 -8.45
C ALA A 56 -10.87 12.81 -7.77
N PHE A 57 -11.17 11.57 -8.16
CA PHE A 57 -10.60 10.35 -7.58
C PHE A 57 -9.68 9.65 -8.57
N HIS A 58 -8.49 9.27 -8.12
CA HIS A 58 -7.61 8.37 -8.84
C HIS A 58 -7.50 7.08 -8.04
N PHE A 59 -7.89 5.95 -8.62
CA PHE A 59 -7.82 4.65 -7.99
C PHE A 59 -6.40 4.33 -7.51
N HIS A 60 -6.29 3.96 -6.23
CA HIS A 60 -5.02 3.54 -5.66
C HIS A 60 -5.24 2.49 -4.57
N ILE A 61 -4.17 1.76 -4.27
CA ILE A 61 -4.13 0.77 -3.20
C ILE A 61 -3.10 1.26 -2.20
N GLU A 62 -3.49 1.30 -0.93
CA GLU A 62 -2.57 1.59 0.15
C GLU A 62 -2.31 0.33 0.96
N PHE A 63 -1.07 0.21 1.42
CA PHE A 63 -0.63 -0.81 2.36
C PHE A 63 -0.22 -0.12 3.66
N ASN A 64 -0.85 -0.53 4.77
CA ASN A 64 -0.50 -0.10 6.11
C ASN A 64 0.13 -1.28 6.87
N PRO A 65 1.44 -1.53 6.68
CA PRO A 65 2.18 -2.54 7.40
C PRO A 65 2.23 -2.23 8.91
N VAL A 66 2.04 -3.25 9.74
CA VAL A 66 2.07 -3.07 11.22
C VAL A 66 3.46 -3.26 11.83
N LYS A 67 4.44 -3.79 11.08
CA LYS A 67 5.81 -3.95 11.60
C LYS A 67 6.59 -2.65 11.48
N ARG A 68 7.22 -2.23 12.59
CA ARG A 68 8.22 -1.14 12.62
C ARG A 68 9.63 -1.67 12.33
N ASP A 69 9.87 -2.93 12.65
CA ASP A 69 11.15 -3.63 12.55
C ASP A 69 10.89 -5.14 12.47
N LYS A 70 11.94 -5.96 12.30
CA LYS A 70 11.84 -7.43 12.22
C LYS A 70 10.99 -8.02 13.33
N ASP A 71 11.23 -7.60 14.57
CA ASP A 71 10.62 -8.16 15.78
C ASP A 71 9.72 -7.16 16.53
N LYS A 72 9.35 -6.04 15.90
CA LYS A 72 8.58 -4.97 16.55
C LYS A 72 7.36 -4.57 15.76
N ILE A 73 6.22 -4.47 16.46
CA ILE A 73 4.96 -3.94 15.92
C ILE A 73 4.82 -2.46 16.27
N LYS A 74 4.36 -1.66 15.32
CA LYS A 74 3.88 -0.30 15.53
C LYS A 74 2.42 -0.36 15.99
N TRP A 75 2.21 -0.04 17.26
CA TRP A 75 0.87 0.19 17.79
C TRP A 75 0.42 1.61 17.47
N MET A 76 -0.80 1.75 16.95
CA MET A 76 -1.52 3.01 16.95
C MET A 76 -2.12 3.19 18.33
N ALA A 77 -1.61 4.16 19.08
CA ALA A 77 -1.96 4.37 20.48
C ALA A 77 -2.81 5.65 20.61
N SER A 78 -2.71 6.33 21.75
CA SER A 78 -3.53 7.49 22.09
C SER A 78 -3.36 8.67 21.13
N VAL A 79 -2.14 8.94 20.64
CA VAL A 79 -1.91 10.07 19.74
C VAL A 79 -2.57 9.81 18.38
N GLU A 80 -2.31 8.67 17.74
CA GLU A 80 -2.90 8.38 16.44
C GLU A 80 -4.42 8.22 16.52
N THR A 81 -4.92 7.57 17.57
CA THR A 81 -6.35 7.29 17.73
C THR A 81 -7.14 8.52 18.20
N GLY A 82 -6.57 9.31 19.11
CA GLY A 82 -7.26 10.43 19.75
C GLY A 82 -7.10 11.75 19.01
N THR A 83 -5.96 11.99 18.35
CA THR A 83 -5.69 13.28 17.70
C THR A 83 -5.58 13.18 16.18
N TRP A 84 -5.59 11.97 15.63
CA TRP A 84 -5.38 11.72 14.20
C TRP A 84 -4.00 12.17 13.69
N ALA A 85 -3.03 12.35 14.59
CA ALA A 85 -1.65 12.68 14.26
C ALA A 85 -0.80 11.42 14.21
N PHE A 86 -0.34 11.05 13.02
CA PHE A 86 0.47 9.85 12.79
C PHE A 86 1.96 10.12 13.02
N ILE A 87 2.59 9.30 13.85
CA ILE A 87 4.03 9.40 14.13
C ILE A 87 4.75 8.18 13.55
N ASN A 88 5.56 8.42 12.51
CA ASN A 88 6.43 7.41 11.93
C ASN A 88 7.90 7.73 12.27
N PRO A 89 8.59 6.86 13.02
CA PRO A 89 9.99 7.07 13.38
C PRO A 89 10.96 6.70 12.25
N LYS A 90 10.47 6.21 11.11
CA LYS A 90 11.27 5.88 9.94
C LYS A 90 11.01 6.90 8.84
N ILE A 91 12.10 7.40 8.25
CA ILE A 91 12.05 8.33 7.14
C ILE A 91 11.51 7.58 5.89
N PRO A 92 10.48 8.10 5.18
CA PRO A 92 9.90 7.42 4.03
C PRO A 92 10.91 7.06 2.94
N GLU A 93 11.89 7.94 2.68
CA GLU A 93 12.93 7.75 1.67
C GLU A 93 13.83 6.55 2.00
N GLU A 94 14.15 6.35 3.27
CA GLU A 94 14.95 5.22 3.76
C GLU A 94 14.15 3.91 3.64
N ALA A 95 12.89 3.91 4.09
CA ALA A 95 12.00 2.76 3.94
C ALA A 95 11.84 2.34 2.47
N ALA A 96 11.65 3.32 1.58
CA ALA A 96 11.52 3.07 0.15
C ALA A 96 12.83 2.53 -0.45
N LYS A 97 13.99 3.00 0.02
CA LYS A 97 15.30 2.49 -0.40
C LYS A 97 15.50 1.02 0.01
N GLU A 98 15.19 0.69 1.26
CA GLU A 98 15.27 -0.69 1.74
C GLU A 98 14.39 -1.63 0.92
N LEU A 99 13.12 -1.28 0.70
CA LEU A 99 12.20 -2.10 -0.10
C LEU A 99 12.68 -2.24 -1.55
N ARG A 100 13.28 -1.20 -2.15
CA ARG A 100 13.86 -1.29 -3.50
C ARG A 100 15.01 -2.30 -3.56
N ASN A 101 15.86 -2.34 -2.54
CA ASN A 101 17.01 -3.24 -2.46
C ASN A 101 16.66 -4.72 -2.19
N VAL A 102 15.41 -5.04 -1.85
CA VAL A 102 14.96 -6.43 -1.70
C VAL A 102 14.79 -7.07 -3.07
N GLU A 103 15.62 -8.05 -3.42
CA GLU A 103 15.52 -8.78 -4.68
C GLU A 103 14.31 -9.73 -4.69
N VAL A 104 13.57 -9.74 -5.80
CA VAL A 104 12.39 -10.61 -5.97
C VAL A 104 12.48 -11.34 -7.30
N VAL A 105 12.30 -12.66 -7.27
CA VAL A 105 12.17 -13.50 -8.47
C VAL A 105 10.67 -13.71 -8.74
N VAL A 106 10.15 -13.12 -9.82
CA VAL A 106 8.71 -13.05 -10.13
C VAL A 106 8.28 -14.12 -11.12
#